data_AF-A0A527XRS3-F1
#
_entry.id   AF-A0A527XRS3-F1
#
_cell.length_a   1.000
_cell.length_b   1.000
_cell.length_c   1.000
_cell.angle_alpha   90.00
_cell.angle_beta   90.00
_cell.angle_gamma   90.00
#
_symmetry.space_group_name_H-M   'P 1'
#
loop_
_entity.id
_entity.type
_entity.pdbx_description
1 polymer ?
#
loop_
_entity_poly.entity_id
_entity_poly.type
_entity_poly.pdbx_seq_one_letter_code
_entity_poly.pdbx_strand_id
1 'polypeptide(L)'
;DWKSKVGVDKAVEWPVGIGAKGNEGVANNVSQTGGAIGYVEYAYAKQNKLTYTDLINKDGKKVEPTAAAFSAAAASADWSSQPGYGVILANQAGAETWPMTSAT
;
A
#
# COMPACT_ATOMS: atom_id res chain seq x y z
N ASP A 1 17.12 -0.98 8.16
CA ASP A 1 16.56 -1.52 9.41
C ASP A 1 15.07 -1.20 9.66
N TRP A 2 14.16 -1.42 8.71
CA TRP A 2 12.72 -1.35 9.02
C TRP A 2 12.24 -2.66 9.66
N LYS A 3 12.46 -3.77 8.95
CA LYS A 3 11.99 -5.11 9.35
C LYS A 3 12.43 -5.52 10.75
N SER A 4 13.65 -5.14 11.16
CA SER A 4 14.21 -5.50 12.47
C SER A 4 13.80 -4.56 13.60
N LYS A 5 13.47 -3.29 13.32
CA LYS A 5 13.17 -2.28 14.35
C LYS A 5 11.69 -2.02 14.55
N VAL A 6 10.89 -2.07 13.47
CA VAL A 6 9.46 -1.73 13.49
C VAL A 6 8.61 -2.94 13.09
N GLY A 7 9.03 -3.68 12.06
CA GLY A 7 8.31 -4.86 11.59
C GLY A 7 7.05 -4.54 10.78
N VAL A 8 6.12 -5.50 10.75
CA VAL A 8 4.82 -5.42 10.04
C VAL A 8 3.76 -6.07 10.92
N ASP A 9 2.74 -5.31 11.30
CA ASP A 9 1.59 -5.77 12.07
C ASP A 9 0.42 -4.79 11.86
N LYS A 10 -0.76 -5.10 12.39
CA LYS A 10 -1.93 -4.20 12.44
C LYS A 10 -1.68 -2.96 13.28
N ALA A 11 -0.78 -3.05 14.27
CA ALA A 11 -0.32 -1.94 15.09
C ALA A 11 1.20 -2.05 15.30
N VAL A 12 1.92 -0.98 15.01
CA VAL A 12 3.38 -0.92 15.16
C VAL A 12 3.78 0.33 15.93
N GLU A 13 4.94 0.31 16.58
CA GLU A 13 5.52 1.49 17.21
C GLU A 13 6.19 2.38 16.16
N TRP A 14 5.44 3.36 15.67
CA TRP A 14 5.94 4.33 14.70
C TRP A 14 7.04 5.20 15.32
N PRO A 15 8.20 5.35 14.65
CA PRO A 15 9.27 6.20 15.17
C PRO A 15 8.89 7.68 15.26
N VAL A 16 8.07 8.15 14.33
CA VAL A 16 7.60 9.54 14.19
C VAL A 16 6.25 9.57 13.46
N GLY A 17 5.60 10.74 13.47
CA GLY A 17 4.38 11.00 12.72
C GLY A 17 3.17 11.26 13.63
N ILE A 18 2.08 11.67 13.01
CA ILE A 18 0.81 11.92 13.71
C ILE A 18 -0.16 10.82 13.31
N GLY A 19 -0.61 10.04 14.29
CA GLY A 19 -1.63 9.02 14.08
C GLY A 19 -2.98 9.65 13.76
N ALA A 20 -3.75 9.01 12.87
CA ALA A 20 -5.10 9.41 12.53
C ALA A 20 -6.03 8.20 12.52
N LYS A 21 -7.32 8.43 12.79
CA LYS A 21 -8.32 7.36 12.85
C LYS A 21 -8.81 7.01 11.45
N GLY A 22 -8.50 5.79 11.00
CA GLY A 22 -8.99 5.27 9.71
C GLY A 22 -8.41 5.97 8.49
N ASN A 23 -8.84 5.54 7.30
CA ASN A 23 -8.42 6.15 6.03
C ASN A 23 -8.87 7.60 5.93
N GLU A 24 -10.07 7.92 6.43
CA GLU A 24 -10.65 9.26 6.44
C GLU A 24 -9.77 10.24 7.22
N GLY A 25 -9.33 9.84 8.41
CA GLY A 25 -8.46 10.67 9.24
C GLY A 25 -7.11 10.92 8.59
N VAL A 26 -6.49 9.89 8.01
CA VAL A 26 -5.19 10.03 7.33
C VAL A 26 -5.34 10.92 6.08
N ALA A 27 -6.36 10.68 5.25
CA ALA A 27 -6.62 11.47 4.05
C ALA A 27 -6.83 12.97 4.36
N ASN A 28 -7.61 13.26 5.40
CA ASN A 28 -7.84 14.64 5.86
C ASN A 28 -6.56 15.31 6.33
N ASN A 29 -5.77 14.63 7.17
CA ASN A 29 -4.52 15.18 7.68
C ASN A 29 -3.52 15.47 6.55
N VAL A 30 -3.39 14.55 5.59
CA VAL A 30 -2.50 14.73 4.42
C VAL A 30 -2.95 15.91 3.56
N SER A 31 -4.25 16.04 3.31
CA SER A 31 -4.81 17.13 2.48
C SER A 31 -4.62 18.52 3.11
N GLN A 32 -4.70 18.61 4.45
CA GLN A 32 -4.65 19.89 5.17
C GLN A 32 -3.23 20.32 5.59
N THR A 33 -2.25 19.42 5.49
CA THR A 33 -0.89 19.66 5.97
C THR A 33 0.08 19.74 4.81
N GLY A 34 0.58 20.94 4.52
CA GLY A 34 1.58 21.15 3.48
C GLY A 34 2.84 20.30 3.72
N GLY A 35 3.27 19.53 2.71
CA GLY A 35 4.44 18.66 2.79
C GLY A 35 4.22 17.32 3.50
N ALA A 36 2.98 16.98 3.87
CA ALA A 36 2.67 15.70 4.50
C ALA A 36 2.79 14.50 3.54
N ILE A 37 3.03 13.34 4.13
CA ILE A 37 2.98 12.02 3.48
C ILE A 37 2.16 11.08 4.36
N GLY A 38 1.33 10.25 3.73
CA GLY A 38 0.53 9.23 4.41
C GLY A 38 0.24 8.07 3.47
N TYR A 39 -0.36 7.01 4.01
CA TYR A 39 -0.81 5.85 3.25
C TYR A 39 -2.31 5.63 3.48
N VAL A 40 -3.04 5.45 2.39
CA VAL A 40 -4.49 5.19 2.40
C VAL A 40 -4.83 4.19 1.31
N GLU A 41 -5.96 3.52 1.45
CA GLU A 41 -6.54 2.72 0.38
C GLU A 41 -6.86 3.63 -0.84
N TYR A 42 -6.75 3.08 -2.04
CA TYR A 42 -6.79 3.81 -3.30
C TYR A 42 -8.10 4.59 -3.53
N ALA A 43 -9.25 4.04 -3.13
CA ALA A 43 -10.53 4.73 -3.25
C ALA A 43 -10.54 6.03 -2.45
N TYR A 44 -9.90 6.05 -1.27
CA TYR A 44 -9.81 7.25 -0.44
C TYR A 44 -8.90 8.31 -1.08
N ALA A 45 -7.77 7.89 -1.66
CA ALA A 45 -6.92 8.80 -2.42
C ALA A 45 -7.69 9.46 -3.58
N LYS A 46 -8.43 8.65 -4.35
CA LYS A 46 -9.25 9.14 -5.47
C LYS A 46 -10.38 10.06 -5.05
N GLN A 47 -11.20 9.64 -4.09
CA GLN A 47 -12.38 10.40 -3.64
C GLN A 47 -11.99 11.74 -3.03
N ASN A 48 -10.88 11.79 -2.28
CA ASN A 48 -10.36 13.01 -1.66
C ASN A 48 -9.43 13.82 -2.59
N LYS A 49 -9.26 13.39 -3.85
CA LYS A 49 -8.42 14.03 -4.86
C LYS A 49 -6.98 14.26 -4.38
N LEU A 50 -6.46 13.32 -3.60
CA LEU A 50 -5.10 13.39 -3.09
C LEU A 50 -4.11 13.15 -4.24
N THR A 51 -2.98 13.85 -4.19
CA THR A 51 -1.82 13.45 -4.98
C THR A 51 -1.31 12.11 -4.46
N TYR A 52 -1.25 11.12 -5.33
CA TYR A 52 -0.59 9.83 -5.07
C TYR A 52 0.70 9.72 -5.88
N THR A 53 1.49 8.70 -5.59
CA THR A 53 2.80 8.48 -6.20
C THR A 53 2.80 7.20 -7.02
N ASP A 54 3.70 7.13 -8.00
CA ASP A 54 4.13 5.86 -8.57
C ASP A 54 5.11 5.18 -7.61
N LEU A 55 5.20 3.85 -7.65
CA LEU A 55 6.20 3.10 -6.91
C LEU A 55 7.01 2.21 -7.85
N ILE A 56 8.25 1.95 -7.45
CA ILE A 56 9.09 0.95 -8.10
C ILE A 56 8.72 -0.41 -7.54
N ASN A 57 8.27 -1.31 -8.41
CA ASN A 57 7.89 -2.66 -8.02
C ASN A 57 9.12 -3.59 -7.89
N LYS A 58 8.86 -4.86 -7.56
CA LYS A 58 9.89 -5.90 -7.38
C LYS A 58 10.82 -6.04 -8.59
N ASP A 59 10.28 -5.86 -9.79
CA ASP A 59 10.97 -6.02 -11.06
C ASP A 59 11.64 -4.72 -11.53
N GLY A 60 11.69 -3.70 -10.67
CA GLY A 60 12.34 -2.41 -10.95
C GLY A 60 11.55 -1.49 -11.87
N LYS A 61 10.24 -1.75 -12.07
CA LYS A 61 9.38 -0.94 -12.94
C LYS A 61 8.66 0.13 -12.13
N LYS A 62 8.56 1.33 -12.70
CA LYS A 62 7.72 2.41 -12.18
C LYS A 62 6.28 2.15 -12.61
N VAL A 63 5.42 1.84 -11.65
CA VAL A 63 4.03 1.48 -11.87
C VAL A 63 3.14 2.50 -11.15
N GLU A 64 2.00 2.84 -11.72
CA GLU A 64 0.97 3.70 -11.11
C GLU A 64 -0.07 2.84 -10.36
N PRO A 65 -0.67 3.31 -9.23
CA PRO A 65 -1.73 2.56 -8.56
C PRO A 65 -3.02 2.56 -9.41
N THR A 66 -3.24 1.48 -10.16
CA THR A 66 -4.43 1.29 -11.01
C THR A 66 -5.08 -0.07 -10.76
N ALA A 67 -6.37 -0.18 -11.08
CA ALA A 67 -7.09 -1.45 -10.98
C ALA A 67 -6.43 -2.58 -11.78
N ALA A 68 -5.82 -2.26 -12.93
CA ALA A 68 -5.06 -3.22 -13.73
C ALA A 68 -3.79 -3.68 -13.00
N ALA A 69 -3.02 -2.75 -12.41
CA ALA A 69 -1.81 -3.07 -11.67
C ALA A 69 -2.08 -3.87 -10.38
N PHE A 70 -3.19 -3.60 -9.69
CA PHE A 70 -3.64 -4.40 -8.54
C PHE A 70 -4.04 -5.82 -8.97
N SER A 71 -4.77 -5.92 -10.08
CA SER A 71 -5.13 -7.22 -10.67
C SER A 71 -3.90 -8.02 -11.10
N ALA A 72 -2.89 -7.36 -11.66
CA ALA A 72 -1.62 -7.99 -12.04
C ALA A 72 -0.88 -8.56 -10.80
N ALA A 73 -0.87 -7.82 -9.69
CA ALA A 73 -0.29 -8.31 -8.43
C ALA A 73 -1.05 -9.53 -7.89
N ALA A 74 -2.39 -9.49 -7.90
CA ALA A 74 -3.23 -10.61 -7.47
C ALA A 74 -3.05 -11.86 -8.37
N ALA A 75 -2.91 -11.67 -9.68
CA ALA A 75 -2.69 -12.76 -10.64
C ALA A 75 -1.31 -13.42 -10.48
N SER A 76 -0.33 -12.68 -9.95
CA SER A 76 1.05 -13.16 -9.76
C SER A 76 1.25 -13.90 -8.43
N ALA A 77 0.24 -13.91 -7.56
CA ALA A 77 0.33 -14.53 -6.25
C ALA A 77 0.08 -16.04 -6.29
N ASP A 78 0.84 -16.77 -5.48
CA ASP A 78 0.60 -18.19 -5.23
C ASP A 78 -0.52 -18.36 -4.19
N TRP A 79 -1.76 -18.45 -4.69
CA TRP A 79 -2.95 -18.62 -3.87
C TRP A 79 -3.01 -19.93 -3.09
N SER A 80 -2.22 -20.93 -3.49
CA SER A 80 -2.16 -22.23 -2.84
C SER A 80 -1.10 -22.30 -1.73
N SER A 81 -0.24 -21.28 -1.62
CA SER A 81 0.88 -21.25 -0.67
C SER A 81 0.46 -21.22 0.81
N GLN A 82 -0.77 -20.81 1.12
CA GLN A 82 -1.28 -20.69 2.48
C GLN A 82 -2.72 -21.22 2.59
N PRO A 83 -3.05 -21.97 3.65
CA PRO A 83 -4.44 -22.35 3.91
C PRO A 83 -5.30 -21.10 4.15
N GLY A 84 -6.54 -21.12 3.65
CA GLY A 84 -7.51 -20.05 3.88
C GLY A 84 -7.24 -18.74 3.12
N TYR A 85 -6.47 -18.78 2.02
CA TYR A 85 -6.18 -17.61 1.17
C TYR A 85 -5.51 -16.43 1.89
N GLY A 86 -4.80 -16.69 3.00
CA GLY A 86 -4.03 -15.69 3.76
C GLY A 86 -2.75 -15.21 3.08
N VAL A 87 -2.79 -15.03 1.76
CA VAL A 87 -1.62 -14.76 0.91
C VAL A 87 -1.31 -13.27 0.94
N ILE A 88 -0.05 -12.92 1.15
CA ILE A 88 0.41 -11.54 1.14
C ILE A 88 0.63 -11.10 -0.31
N LEU A 89 -0.15 -10.13 -0.77
CA LEU A 89 -0.03 -9.57 -2.13
C LEU A 89 0.94 -8.38 -2.21
N ALA A 90 1.60 -8.01 -1.11
CA ALA A 90 2.63 -6.99 -1.12
C ALA A 90 3.87 -7.48 -1.88
N ASN A 91 4.39 -6.63 -2.77
CA ASN A 91 5.64 -6.82 -3.52
C ASN A 91 5.68 -8.11 -4.37
N GLN A 92 4.55 -8.45 -5.01
CA GLN A 92 4.45 -9.54 -5.98
C GLN A 92 5.33 -9.27 -7.22
N ALA A 93 5.88 -10.32 -7.82
CA ALA A 93 6.69 -10.23 -9.05
C ALA A 93 5.82 -9.89 -10.27
N GLY A 94 6.43 -9.37 -11.34
CA GLY A 94 5.76 -9.03 -12.59
C GLY A 94 5.93 -7.55 -12.93
N ALA A 95 6.17 -7.25 -14.21
CA ALA A 95 6.49 -5.90 -14.68
C ALA A 95 5.38 -4.87 -14.41
N GLU A 96 4.12 -5.31 -14.40
CA GLU A 96 2.94 -4.46 -14.25
C GLU A 96 2.35 -4.47 -12.83
N THR A 97 3.00 -5.12 -11.87
CA THR A 97 2.44 -5.23 -10.51
C THR A 97 2.63 -3.94 -9.72
N TRP A 98 1.56 -3.50 -9.05
CA TRP A 98 1.69 -2.49 -8.02
C TRP A 98 2.19 -3.12 -6.71
N PRO A 99 3.21 -2.58 -6.04
CA PRO A 99 3.86 -3.27 -4.92
C PRO A 99 3.05 -3.27 -3.62
N MET A 100 1.98 -2.48 -3.49
CA MET A 100 1.15 -2.41 -2.28
C MET A 100 -0.30 -2.78 -2.59
N THR A 101 -0.54 -4.08 -2.77
CA THR A 101 -1.86 -4.67 -2.99
C THR A 101 -2.21 -5.59 -1.82
N SER A 102 -3.51 -5.70 -1.49
CA SER A 102 -4.04 -6.63 -0.50
C SER A 102 -5.31 -7.27 -1.04
N ALA A 103 -5.54 -8.53 -0.67
CA ALA A 103 -6.87 -9.12 -0.76
C ALA A 103 -7.71 -8.59 0.40
N THR A 104 -9.01 -8.36 0.16
CA THR A 104 -10.01 -7.96 1.15
C THR A 104 -11.10 -8.98 1.22
#